data_AF-A0A9E5WXI4-F1
#
_entry.id   AF-A0A9E5WXI4-F1
#
_cell.length_a   1.000
_cell.length_b   1.000
_cell.length_c   1.000
_cell.angle_alpha   90.00
_cell.angle_beta   90.00
_cell.angle_gamma   90.00
#
_symmetry.space_group_name_H-M   'P 1'
#
loop_
_entity.id
_entity.type
_entity.pdbx_description
1 polymer ?
#
loop_
_entity_poly.entity_id
_entity_poly.type
_entity_poly.pdbx_seq_one_letter_code
_entity_poly.pdbx_strand_id
1 'polypeptide(L)'
;MPDLLLELFSEEIPARMQVRAASDLERSVNKALLGAGFMPEGIKAFATPRRLTVVATGLPIRQPDRREEKKGPRVGAPEKAVAGFLKSAGLSSVDQCEQREDKKGSFYVAVIEQKGKDKFIASLVPEIVRGFSWPKSMRWGDDDLRWVRPLHSVLCAFNGEIVEFDIGAIKSGDKTAGHRFMAPAEIQTRNFEDYESRLRAAKVILATDERKEIIARDAATLCKAQGLELVEDAGLLNEVAGLAEWPIAMMGSFDEKFLALPDEVLTASMRGHQKYFSVRDPKTGGLANRFICVANRRPMAARPCVRVMSGF
;
A
#
# COMPACT_ATOMS: atom_id res chain seq x y z
N MET A 1 9.67 20.33 -3.70
CA MET A 1 8.26 20.59 -3.35
C MET A 1 7.89 19.69 -2.18
N PRO A 2 6.85 20.04 -1.40
CA PRO A 2 6.37 19.20 -0.30
C PRO A 2 6.00 17.79 -0.73
N ASP A 3 6.33 16.85 0.14
CA ASP A 3 5.99 15.44 0.00
C ASP A 3 5.04 15.01 1.13
N LEU A 4 4.08 14.16 0.78
CA LEU A 4 3.23 13.43 1.72
C LEU A 4 3.80 12.04 1.92
N LEU A 5 4.00 11.64 3.18
CA LEU A 5 4.26 10.28 3.61
C LEU A 5 3.07 9.81 4.47
N LEU A 6 2.43 8.72 4.07
CA LEU A 6 1.41 8.04 4.86
C LEU A 6 1.73 6.55 4.98
N GLU A 7 1.73 6.04 6.20
CA GLU A 7 1.81 4.62 6.51
C GLU A 7 0.63 4.19 7.39
N LEU A 8 0.05 3.05 7.02
CA LEU A 8 -0.92 2.30 7.80
C LEU A 8 -0.24 1.01 8.27
N PHE A 9 0.17 0.98 9.54
CA PHE A 9 0.84 -0.18 10.14
C PHE A 9 -0.19 -1.09 10.83
N SER A 10 -0.10 -2.40 10.59
CA SER A 10 -1.09 -3.39 11.03
C SER A 10 -0.47 -4.74 11.39
N GLU A 11 -1.28 -5.64 11.92
CA GLU A 11 -0.98 -7.09 11.89
C GLU A 11 -0.91 -7.63 10.45
N GLU A 12 -0.45 -8.87 10.30
CA GLU A 12 -0.10 -9.45 8.99
C GLU A 12 -1.27 -9.52 7.99
N ILE A 13 -1.17 -8.69 6.95
CA ILE A 13 -1.99 -8.64 5.75
C ILE A 13 -1.69 -9.89 4.90
N PRO A 14 -2.70 -10.68 4.48
CA PRO A 14 -2.48 -11.82 3.61
C PRO A 14 -1.75 -11.43 2.32
N ALA A 15 -0.68 -12.14 1.95
CA ALA A 15 0.16 -11.85 0.78
C ALA A 15 -0.63 -11.59 -0.50
N ARG A 16 -1.65 -12.43 -0.76
CA ARG A 16 -2.54 -12.31 -1.94
C ARG A 16 -3.32 -11.00 -2.04
N MET A 17 -3.45 -10.24 -0.95
CA MET A 17 -4.21 -8.98 -0.90
C MET A 17 -3.31 -7.74 -1.01
N GLN A 18 -2.01 -7.86 -0.74
CA GLN A 18 -1.10 -6.73 -0.55
C GLN A 18 -0.93 -5.87 -1.80
N VAL A 19 -0.66 -6.49 -2.96
CA VAL A 19 -0.43 -5.75 -4.22
C VAL A 19 -1.66 -4.94 -4.61
N ARG A 20 -2.84 -5.57 -4.53
CA ARG A 20 -4.11 -4.87 -4.80
C ARG A 20 -4.36 -3.76 -3.79
N ALA A 21 -4.10 -4.00 -2.51
CA ALA A 21 -4.29 -2.99 -1.47
C ALA A 21 -3.37 -1.77 -1.66
N ALA A 22 -2.11 -1.96 -2.06
CA ALA A 22 -1.24 -0.84 -2.42
C ALA A 22 -1.83 -0.03 -3.60
N SER A 23 -2.25 -0.70 -4.68
CA SER A 23 -2.86 -0.03 -5.83
C SER A 23 -4.16 0.71 -5.49
N ASP A 24 -5.00 0.11 -4.66
CA ASP A 24 -6.26 0.71 -4.22
C ASP A 24 -6.02 1.92 -3.29
N LEU A 25 -4.96 1.88 -2.46
CA LEU A 25 -4.52 3.01 -1.63
C LEU A 25 -4.00 4.15 -2.51
N GLU A 26 -3.10 3.86 -3.44
CA GLU A 26 -2.55 4.83 -4.40
C GLU A 26 -3.68 5.55 -5.14
N ARG A 27 -4.63 4.78 -5.68
CA ARG A 27 -5.78 5.31 -6.42
C ARG A 27 -6.68 6.18 -5.55
N SER A 28 -6.99 5.72 -4.33
CA SER A 28 -7.85 6.47 -3.40
C SER A 28 -7.21 7.80 -3.00
N VAL A 29 -5.91 7.79 -2.70
CA VAL A 29 -5.16 8.98 -2.30
C VAL A 29 -5.03 9.94 -3.46
N ASN A 30 -4.66 9.46 -4.65
CA ASN A 30 -4.57 10.29 -5.84
C ASN A 30 -5.93 10.93 -6.18
N LYS A 31 -7.01 10.14 -6.17
CA LYS A 31 -8.37 10.65 -6.40
C LYS A 31 -8.75 11.74 -5.41
N ALA A 32 -8.43 11.55 -4.13
CA ALA A 32 -8.77 12.51 -3.08
C ALA A 32 -7.92 13.80 -3.18
N LEU A 33 -6.63 13.69 -3.52
CA LEU A 33 -5.75 14.82 -3.79
C LEU A 33 -6.24 15.64 -5.01
N LEU A 34 -6.53 14.99 -6.13
CA LEU A 34 -7.09 15.63 -7.33
C LEU A 34 -8.46 16.28 -7.04
N GLY A 35 -9.33 15.58 -6.31
CA GLY A 35 -10.62 16.08 -5.86
C GLY A 35 -10.49 17.37 -5.04
N ALA A 36 -9.39 17.54 -4.32
CA ALA A 36 -9.05 18.75 -3.58
C ALA A 36 -8.19 19.76 -4.35
N GLY A 37 -7.76 19.46 -5.57
CA GLY A 37 -7.10 20.41 -6.47
C GLY A 37 -5.60 20.39 -6.36
N PHE A 38 -5.06 19.37 -5.69
CA PHE A 38 -3.65 19.06 -5.74
C PHE A 38 -3.35 18.24 -6.99
N MET A 39 -2.22 18.53 -7.64
CA MET A 39 -1.71 17.76 -8.76
C MET A 39 -0.32 17.23 -8.36
N PRO A 40 -0.23 16.03 -7.77
CA PRO A 40 1.07 15.45 -7.42
C PRO A 40 1.89 15.20 -8.69
N GLU A 41 3.19 15.46 -8.62
CA GLU A 41 4.15 15.11 -9.69
C GLU A 41 4.34 13.59 -9.77
N GLY A 42 4.28 12.93 -8.61
CA GLY A 42 4.40 11.49 -8.50
C GLY A 42 3.60 10.98 -7.31
N ILE A 43 3.05 9.78 -7.45
CA ILE A 43 2.47 9.03 -6.34
C ILE A 43 2.89 7.58 -6.46
N LYS A 44 3.25 6.96 -5.33
CA LYS A 44 3.66 5.57 -5.28
C LYS A 44 3.19 4.92 -3.99
N ALA A 45 2.59 3.75 -4.10
CA ALA A 45 2.26 2.94 -2.94
C ALA A 45 3.16 1.70 -2.80
N PHE A 46 3.28 1.24 -1.56
CA PHE A 46 4.03 0.06 -1.17
C PHE A 46 3.21 -0.81 -0.23
N ALA A 47 3.49 -2.11 -0.21
CA ALA A 47 2.88 -3.02 0.74
C ALA A 47 3.91 -4.02 1.26
N THR A 48 3.91 -4.26 2.57
CA THR A 48 4.63 -5.36 3.22
C THR A 48 3.60 -6.24 3.97
N PRO A 49 4.01 -7.37 4.58
CA PRO A 49 3.15 -8.10 5.51
C PRO A 49 2.40 -7.23 6.49
N ARG A 50 2.99 -6.13 6.99
CA ARG A 50 2.39 -5.33 8.07
C ARG A 50 2.11 -3.88 7.69
N ARG A 51 2.41 -3.47 6.46
CA ARG A 51 2.39 -2.06 6.05
C ARG A 51 1.64 -1.88 4.75
N LEU A 52 0.83 -0.81 4.70
CA LEU A 52 0.53 -0.13 3.46
C LEU A 52 1.09 1.28 3.57
N THR A 53 1.87 1.70 2.58
CA THR A 53 2.48 3.02 2.55
C THR A 53 2.12 3.69 1.24
N VAL A 54 1.91 5.00 1.26
CA VAL A 54 1.81 5.82 0.06
C VAL A 54 2.66 7.07 0.24
N VAL A 55 3.32 7.45 -0.85
CA VAL A 55 4.07 8.70 -0.93
C VAL A 55 3.59 9.47 -2.13
N ALA A 56 3.34 10.76 -1.95
CA ALA A 56 3.03 11.68 -3.04
C ALA A 56 4.00 12.85 -3.00
N THR A 57 4.62 13.14 -4.14
CA THR A 57 5.62 14.20 -4.28
C THR A 57 5.06 15.36 -5.09
N GLY A 58 5.67 16.54 -4.96
CA GLY A 58 5.30 17.67 -5.81
C GLY A 58 4.01 18.37 -5.39
N LEU A 59 3.60 18.25 -4.12
CA LEU A 59 2.35 18.84 -3.65
C LEU A 59 2.56 20.31 -3.23
N PRO A 60 1.68 21.26 -3.58
CA PRO A 60 1.72 22.59 -2.98
C PRO A 60 1.46 22.54 -1.48
N ILE A 61 2.12 23.40 -0.69
CA ILE A 61 2.01 23.45 0.79
C ILE A 61 0.56 23.70 1.23
N ARG A 62 -0.17 24.48 0.45
CA ARG A 62 -1.56 24.84 0.72
C ARG A 62 -2.43 24.44 -0.46
N GLN A 63 -3.66 24.05 -0.16
CA GLN A 63 -4.67 23.86 -1.18
C GLN A 63 -4.81 25.16 -1.99
N PRO A 64 -4.80 25.12 -3.33
CA PRO A 64 -5.02 26.32 -4.13
C PRO A 64 -6.45 26.83 -3.94
N ASP A 65 -6.62 28.15 -4.00
CA ASP A 65 -7.95 28.75 -4.05
C ASP A 65 -8.67 28.28 -5.32
N ARG A 66 -9.95 27.95 -5.19
CA ARG A 66 -10.78 27.49 -6.30
C ARG A 66 -11.83 28.54 -6.62
N ARG A 67 -11.98 28.83 -7.90
CA ARG A 67 -13.06 29.66 -8.44
C ARG A 67 -13.93 28.79 -9.33
N GLU A 68 -15.16 28.51 -8.89
CA GLU A 68 -16.15 27.73 -9.65
C GLU A 68 -17.23 28.67 -10.17
N GLU A 69 -17.50 28.62 -11.47
CA GLU A 69 -18.61 29.37 -12.08
C GLU A 69 -19.81 28.43 -12.29
N LYS A 70 -20.90 28.66 -11.54
CA LYS A 70 -22.17 27.95 -11.75
C LYS A 70 -23.10 28.80 -12.61
N LYS A 71 -23.47 28.29 -13.78
CA LYS A 71 -24.50 28.91 -14.63
C LYS A 71 -25.88 28.65 -14.05
N GLY A 72 -26.57 29.73 -13.73
CA GLY A 72 -27.92 29.75 -13.19
C GLY A 72 -29.00 30.00 -14.25
N PRO A 73 -30.24 30.23 -13.79
CA PRO A 73 -31.37 30.50 -14.67
C PRO A 73 -31.24 31.85 -15.39
N ARG A 74 -32.06 32.04 -16.43
CA ARG A 74 -32.12 33.29 -17.20
C ARG A 74 -32.59 34.46 -16.31
N VAL A 75 -32.11 35.66 -16.59
CA VAL A 75 -32.59 36.90 -15.93
C VAL A 75 -34.10 37.02 -16.20
N GLY A 76 -34.89 37.22 -15.14
CA GLY A 76 -36.36 37.22 -15.18
C GLY A 76 -37.02 35.84 -15.07
N ALA A 77 -36.28 34.77 -14.78
CA ALA A 77 -36.85 33.45 -14.48
C ALA A 77 -37.72 33.46 -13.21
N PRO A 78 -38.66 32.50 -13.05
CA PRO A 78 -39.54 32.43 -11.88
C PRO A 78 -38.75 32.46 -10.57
N GLU A 79 -39.24 33.19 -9.57
CA GLU A 79 -38.57 33.38 -8.27
C GLU A 79 -38.16 32.06 -7.61
N LYS A 80 -38.96 30.99 -7.76
CA LYS A 80 -38.62 29.66 -7.26
C LYS A 80 -37.34 29.08 -7.88
N ALA A 81 -37.12 29.30 -9.18
CA ALA A 81 -35.93 28.82 -9.88
C ALA A 81 -34.69 29.62 -9.46
N VAL A 82 -34.84 30.94 -9.28
CA VAL A 82 -33.77 31.82 -8.78
C VAL A 82 -33.41 31.46 -7.34
N ALA A 83 -34.40 31.30 -6.45
CA ALA A 83 -34.19 30.92 -5.06
C ALA A 83 -33.52 29.53 -4.92
N GLY A 84 -33.94 28.56 -5.74
CA GLY A 84 -33.32 27.24 -5.79
C GLY A 84 -31.85 27.31 -6.23
N PHE A 85 -31.54 28.14 -7.23
CA PHE A 85 -30.18 28.36 -7.69
C PHE A 85 -29.31 29.02 -6.61
N LEU A 86 -29.76 30.11 -6.00
CA LEU A 86 -29.06 30.80 -4.91
C LEU A 86 -28.74 29.85 -3.76
N LYS A 87 -29.72 29.03 -3.34
CA LYS A 87 -29.52 28.01 -2.31
C LYS A 87 -28.46 26.97 -2.72
N SER A 88 -28.47 26.53 -3.98
CA SER A 88 -27.49 25.56 -4.51
C SER A 88 -26.08 26.12 -4.69
N ALA A 89 -25.97 27.45 -4.78
CA ALA A 89 -24.71 28.18 -4.93
C ALA A 89 -24.20 28.74 -3.58
N GLY A 90 -24.98 28.63 -2.50
CA GLY A 90 -24.64 29.17 -1.18
C GLY A 90 -24.74 30.70 -1.09
N LEU A 91 -25.49 31.34 -1.99
CA LEU A 91 -25.66 32.80 -2.07
C LEU A 91 -26.96 33.25 -1.41
N SER A 92 -26.96 34.45 -0.81
CA SER A 92 -28.12 35.01 -0.10
C SER A 92 -28.93 35.99 -0.93
N SER A 93 -28.34 36.58 -1.97
CA SER A 93 -29.02 37.50 -2.90
C SER A 93 -28.56 37.28 -4.34
N VAL A 94 -29.42 37.64 -5.29
CA VAL A 94 -29.11 37.70 -6.73
C VAL A 94 -28.02 38.73 -7.03
N ASP A 95 -27.86 39.75 -6.19
CA ASP A 95 -26.82 40.79 -6.35
C ASP A 95 -25.39 40.23 -6.22
N GLN A 96 -25.25 39.03 -5.65
CA GLN A 96 -23.98 38.31 -5.56
C GLN A 96 -23.66 37.49 -6.82
N CYS A 97 -24.58 37.46 -7.79
CA CYS A 97 -24.39 36.80 -9.08
C CYS A 97 -23.95 37.81 -10.15
N GLU A 98 -23.05 37.41 -11.04
CA GLU A 98 -22.75 38.14 -12.26
C GLU A 98 -23.86 37.87 -13.30
N GLN A 99 -24.33 38.90 -14.00
CA GLN A 99 -25.17 38.70 -15.19
C GLN A 99 -24.27 38.57 -16.41
N ARG A 100 -24.36 37.45 -17.12
CA ARG A 100 -23.61 37.22 -18.37
C ARG A 100 -24.56 36.95 -19.53
N GLU A 101 -24.30 37.58 -20.67
CA GLU A 101 -25.04 37.33 -21.90
C GLU A 101 -24.41 36.21 -22.72
N ASP A 102 -25.29 35.41 -23.33
CA ASP A 102 -24.97 34.38 -24.30
C ASP A 102 -26.00 34.43 -25.43
N LYS A 103 -25.83 33.64 -26.49
CA LYS A 103 -26.73 33.59 -27.66
C LYS A 103 -28.20 33.28 -27.33
N LYS A 104 -28.49 32.85 -26.10
CA LYS A 104 -29.84 32.51 -25.58
C LYS A 104 -30.40 33.54 -24.58
N GLY A 105 -29.73 34.67 -24.38
CA GLY A 105 -30.12 35.76 -23.47
C GLY A 105 -29.19 35.91 -22.25
N SER A 106 -29.57 36.79 -21.32
CA SER A 106 -28.81 37.07 -20.09
C SER A 106 -29.11 36.02 -19.00
N PHE A 107 -28.09 35.48 -18.34
CA PHE A 107 -28.20 34.48 -17.28
C PHE A 107 -27.47 34.95 -16.02
N TYR A 108 -27.93 34.48 -14.85
CA TYR A 108 -27.18 34.63 -13.61
C TYR A 108 -26.03 33.62 -13.57
N VAL A 109 -24.84 34.06 -13.18
CA VAL A 109 -23.66 33.24 -12.95
C VAL A 109 -23.19 33.47 -11.52
N ALA A 110 -23.18 32.41 -10.72
CA ALA A 110 -22.60 32.45 -9.39
C ALA A 110 -21.11 32.14 -9.50
N VAL A 111 -20.27 33.07 -9.06
CA VAL A 111 -18.83 32.84 -8.90
C VAL A 111 -18.60 32.44 -7.45
N ILE A 112 -18.29 31.16 -7.25
CA ILE A 112 -18.05 30.60 -5.92
C ILE A 112 -16.54 30.54 -5.72
N GLU A 113 -16.02 31.40 -4.85
CA GLU A 113 -14.63 31.36 -4.41
C GLU A 113 -14.50 30.52 -3.15
N GLN A 114 -13.77 29.41 -3.26
CA GLN A 114 -13.41 28.57 -2.12
C GLN A 114 -11.94 28.81 -1.81
N LYS A 115 -11.67 29.47 -0.68
CA LYS A 115 -10.32 29.59 -0.16
C LYS A 115 -9.77 28.21 0.17
N GLY A 116 -8.51 27.97 -0.16
CA GLY A 116 -7.81 26.75 0.18
C GLY A 116 -7.83 26.49 1.68
N LYS A 117 -8.10 25.24 2.07
CA LYS A 117 -8.07 24.81 3.47
C LYS A 117 -6.63 24.48 3.90
N ASP A 118 -6.29 24.91 5.10
CA ASP A 118 -5.09 24.44 5.78
C ASP A 118 -5.34 23.02 6.33
N LYS A 119 -4.31 22.18 6.35
CA LYS A 119 -4.36 20.81 6.92
C LYS A 119 -5.41 19.87 6.28
N PHE A 120 -5.77 20.05 5.01
CA PHE A 120 -6.74 19.20 4.29
C PHE A 120 -6.45 17.68 4.38
N ILE A 121 -5.17 17.29 4.43
CA ILE A 121 -4.74 15.89 4.55
C ILE A 121 -5.32 15.23 5.81
N ALA A 122 -5.48 15.98 6.91
CA ALA A 122 -6.02 15.47 8.18
C ALA A 122 -7.48 15.01 8.06
N SER A 123 -8.27 15.61 7.16
CA SER A 123 -9.63 15.13 6.85
C SER A 123 -9.64 14.00 5.82
N LEU A 124 -8.72 14.04 4.85
CA LEU A 124 -8.69 13.11 3.71
C LEU A 124 -8.32 11.69 4.15
N VAL A 125 -7.30 11.52 4.99
CA VAL A 125 -6.80 10.18 5.35
C VAL A 125 -7.86 9.35 6.10
N PRO A 126 -8.56 9.88 7.13
CA PRO A 126 -9.63 9.14 7.79
C PRO A 126 -10.77 8.73 6.85
N GLU A 127 -11.13 9.55 5.86
CA GLU A 127 -12.16 9.21 4.86
C GLU A 127 -11.71 8.03 3.98
N ILE A 128 -10.47 8.06 3.49
CA ILE A 128 -9.91 6.97 2.68
C ILE A 128 -9.90 5.66 3.47
N VAL A 129 -9.45 5.71 4.72
CA VAL A 129 -9.34 4.51 5.57
C VAL A 129 -10.71 3.93 5.89
N ARG A 130 -11.72 4.75 6.20
CA ARG A 130 -13.09 4.29 6.43
C ARG A 130 -13.78 3.77 5.16
N GLY A 131 -13.45 4.35 3.99
CA GLY A 131 -13.96 3.92 2.69
C GLY A 131 -13.19 2.77 2.05
N PHE A 132 -12.13 2.27 2.69
CA PHE A 132 -11.23 1.29 2.09
C PHE A 132 -11.89 -0.09 1.97
N SER A 133 -12.07 -0.57 0.74
CA SER A 133 -12.73 -1.84 0.49
C SER A 133 -11.75 -3.01 0.54
N TRP A 134 -11.93 -3.88 1.52
CA TRP A 134 -11.19 -5.13 1.64
C TRP A 134 -12.03 -6.32 1.19
N PRO A 135 -11.48 -7.27 0.39
CA PRO A 135 -12.19 -8.50 0.02
C PRO A 135 -12.64 -9.32 1.23
N LYS A 136 -11.85 -9.27 2.32
CA LYS A 136 -12.23 -9.74 3.65
C LYS A 136 -11.79 -8.69 4.66
N SER A 137 -12.74 -8.15 5.41
CA SER A 137 -12.49 -7.24 6.52
C SER A 137 -12.99 -7.83 7.83
N MET A 138 -12.50 -7.27 8.91
CA MET A 138 -12.93 -7.51 10.28
C MET A 138 -13.25 -6.16 10.90
N ARG A 139 -14.23 -6.14 11.82
CA ARG A 139 -14.49 -4.97 12.67
C ARG A 139 -13.58 -5.05 13.89
N TRP A 140 -12.93 -3.95 14.24
CA TRP A 140 -12.00 -3.88 15.36
C TRP A 140 -12.20 -2.61 16.19
N GLY A 141 -12.14 -2.76 17.52
CA GLY A 141 -12.38 -1.69 18.48
C GLY A 141 -13.87 -1.40 18.70
N ASP A 142 -14.16 -0.38 19.50
CA ASP A 142 -15.53 0.11 19.71
C ASP A 142 -16.07 0.87 18.49
N ASP A 143 -15.16 1.34 17.64
CA ASP A 143 -15.49 2.04 16.40
C ASP A 143 -15.93 1.07 15.29
N ASP A 144 -16.76 1.52 14.37
CA ASP A 144 -17.30 0.71 13.27
C ASP A 144 -16.27 0.48 12.13
N LEU A 145 -14.98 0.63 12.42
CA LEU A 145 -13.89 0.56 11.46
C LEU A 145 -13.71 -0.88 10.93
N ARG A 146 -13.73 -1.01 9.61
CA ARG A 146 -13.49 -2.27 8.90
C ARG A 146 -12.11 -2.27 8.27
N TRP A 147 -11.23 -3.13 8.76
CA TRP A 147 -9.89 -3.31 8.20
C TRP A 147 -9.57 -4.79 8.02
N VAL A 148 -8.59 -5.13 7.17
CA VAL A 148 -8.20 -6.53 6.95
C VAL A 148 -7.67 -7.20 8.22
N ARG A 149 -7.02 -6.42 9.09
CA ARG A 149 -6.36 -6.82 10.33
C ARG A 149 -6.36 -5.66 11.32
N PRO A 150 -6.04 -5.84 12.61
CA PRO A 150 -5.86 -4.71 13.51
C PRO A 150 -4.81 -3.72 13.01
N LEU A 151 -5.15 -2.43 12.94
CA LEU A 151 -4.19 -1.34 12.78
C LEU A 151 -3.50 -1.09 14.13
N HIS A 152 -2.21 -0.81 14.09
CA HIS A 152 -1.38 -0.53 15.28
C HIS A 152 -1.00 0.94 15.37
N SER A 153 -0.62 1.54 14.26
CA SER A 153 -0.23 2.95 14.20
C SER A 153 -0.46 3.52 12.81
N VAL A 154 -0.53 4.85 12.75
CA VAL A 154 -0.60 5.61 11.51
C VAL A 154 0.51 6.65 11.53
N LEU A 155 1.46 6.54 10.62
CA LEU A 155 2.44 7.60 10.40
C LEU A 155 1.91 8.50 9.30
N CYS A 156 1.77 9.79 9.56
CA CYS A 156 1.38 10.75 8.53
C CYS A 156 2.15 12.05 8.68
N ALA A 157 3.01 12.32 7.70
CA ALA A 157 3.79 13.54 7.62
C ALA A 157 3.60 14.22 6.28
N PHE A 158 3.50 15.54 6.29
CA PHE A 158 3.42 16.36 5.10
C PHE A 158 4.40 17.51 5.23
N ASN A 159 5.30 17.66 4.25
CA ASN A 159 6.35 18.67 4.29
C ASN A 159 7.23 18.62 5.56
N GLY A 160 7.49 17.41 6.08
CA GLY A 160 8.26 17.23 7.32
C GLY A 160 7.49 17.51 8.62
N GLU A 161 6.23 17.93 8.54
CA GLU A 161 5.35 18.19 9.68
C GLU A 161 4.35 17.06 9.90
N ILE A 162 4.01 16.79 11.16
CA ILE A 162 3.02 15.76 11.50
C ILE A 162 1.62 16.26 11.12
N VAL A 163 0.86 15.42 10.44
CA VAL A 163 -0.56 15.70 10.14
C VAL A 163 -1.40 15.00 11.20
N GLU A 164 -1.91 15.78 12.15
CA GLU A 164 -2.69 15.28 13.29
C GLU A 164 -4.15 14.94 12.90
N PHE A 165 -4.55 13.69 13.15
CA PHE A 165 -5.92 13.20 13.04
C PHE A 165 -6.06 11.85 13.77
N ASP A 166 -7.30 11.42 13.95
CA ASP A 166 -7.63 10.15 14.60
C ASP A 166 -8.36 9.20 13.62
N ILE A 167 -8.03 7.91 13.71
CA ILE A 167 -8.76 6.80 13.08
C ILE A 167 -9.21 5.87 14.20
N GLY A 168 -10.45 6.04 14.64
CA GLY A 168 -10.94 5.42 15.87
C GLY A 168 -10.08 5.82 17.06
N ALA A 169 -9.49 4.84 17.73
CA ALA A 169 -8.60 5.07 18.87
C ALA A 169 -7.14 5.38 18.48
N ILE A 170 -6.78 5.31 17.19
CA ILE A 170 -5.40 5.47 16.72
C ILE A 170 -5.16 6.91 16.32
N LYS A 171 -4.22 7.57 16.99
CA LYS A 171 -3.73 8.90 16.64
C LYS A 171 -2.63 8.80 15.59
N SER A 172 -2.64 9.70 14.61
CA SER A 172 -1.52 9.82 13.69
C SER A 172 -0.27 10.38 14.39
N GLY A 173 0.91 10.05 13.86
CA GLY A 173 2.20 10.54 14.36
C GLY A 173 3.33 10.39 13.37
N ASP A 174 4.57 10.38 13.87
CA ASP A 174 5.82 10.20 13.12
C ASP A 174 6.53 8.87 13.41
N LYS A 175 5.83 7.94 14.08
CA LYS A 175 6.38 6.70 14.60
C LYS A 175 6.00 5.49 13.75
N THR A 176 6.97 4.63 13.52
CA THR A 176 6.84 3.32 12.91
C THR A 176 7.73 2.30 13.64
N ALA A 177 7.89 1.09 13.11
CA ALA A 177 8.68 0.04 13.71
C ALA A 177 9.53 -0.71 12.67
N GLY A 178 10.62 -1.34 13.09
CA GLY A 178 11.35 -2.22 12.20
C GLY A 178 10.74 -3.62 12.08
N HIS A 179 11.59 -4.56 11.68
CA HIS A 179 11.24 -5.96 11.57
C HIS A 179 10.81 -6.55 12.91
N ARG A 180 9.64 -7.21 12.96
CA ARG A 180 8.97 -7.71 14.18
C ARG A 180 9.88 -8.46 15.15
N PHE A 181 10.85 -9.18 14.63
CA PHE A 181 11.71 -10.08 15.41
C PHE A 181 13.19 -9.73 15.37
N MET A 182 13.63 -8.99 14.35
CA MET A 182 15.07 -8.75 14.11
C MET A 182 15.48 -7.32 14.46
N ALA A 183 14.54 -6.38 14.44
CA ALA A 183 14.75 -4.99 14.84
C ALA A 183 13.40 -4.39 15.27
N PRO A 184 12.80 -4.83 16.39
CA PRO A 184 11.45 -4.42 16.79
C PRO A 184 11.35 -3.00 17.34
N ALA A 185 12.49 -2.28 17.43
CA ALA A 185 12.54 -0.94 17.99
C ALA A 185 11.67 0.04 17.17
N GLU A 186 11.11 1.02 17.89
CA GLU A 186 10.40 2.15 17.29
C GLU A 186 11.37 3.01 16.47
N ILE A 187 10.86 3.53 15.36
CA ILE A 187 11.56 4.40 14.43
C ILE A 187 10.74 5.67 14.28
N GLN A 188 11.38 6.82 14.42
CA GLN A 188 10.77 8.12 14.15
C GLN A 188 11.27 8.67 12.83
N THR A 189 10.35 9.18 12.00
CA THR A 189 10.66 9.75 10.69
C THR A 189 9.50 10.59 10.15
N ARG A 190 9.83 11.58 9.31
CA ARG A 190 8.86 12.58 8.79
C ARG A 190 8.96 12.82 7.29
N ASN A 191 9.83 12.11 6.60
CA ASN A 191 9.97 12.17 5.15
C ASN A 191 10.29 10.79 4.60
N PHE A 192 10.06 10.59 3.31
CA PHE A 192 10.15 9.27 2.71
C PHE A 192 11.57 8.71 2.64
N GLU A 193 12.57 9.53 2.35
CA GLU A 193 13.97 9.09 2.21
C GLU A 193 14.53 8.56 3.55
N ASP A 194 14.30 9.29 4.64
CA ASP A 194 14.66 8.86 5.99
C ASP A 194 13.83 7.63 6.43
N TYR A 195 12.55 7.59 6.08
CA TYR A 195 11.69 6.44 6.34
C TYR A 195 12.19 5.16 5.67
N GLU A 196 12.48 5.21 4.37
CA GLU A 196 12.94 4.05 3.60
C GLU A 196 14.31 3.57 4.09
N SER A 197 15.25 4.49 4.30
CA SER A 197 16.59 4.16 4.78
C SER A 197 16.58 3.55 6.19
N ARG A 198 15.78 4.10 7.12
CA ARG A 198 15.63 3.56 8.49
C ARG A 198 14.94 2.21 8.50
N LEU A 199 13.89 2.03 7.70
CA LEU A 199 13.25 0.72 7.56
C LEU A 199 14.24 -0.33 7.05
N ARG A 200 15.05 0.01 6.04
CA ARG A 200 16.08 -0.89 5.51
C ARG A 200 17.12 -1.26 6.57
N ALA A 201 17.61 -0.28 7.33
CA ALA A 201 18.52 -0.51 8.46
C ALA A 201 17.87 -1.43 9.52
N ALA A 202 16.58 -1.27 9.76
CA ALA A 202 15.76 -2.07 10.65
C ALA A 202 15.17 -3.33 10.01
N LYS A 203 15.81 -3.85 8.94
CA LYS A 203 15.47 -5.12 8.29
C LYS A 203 14.06 -5.15 7.69
N VAL A 204 13.67 -4.09 7.00
CA VAL A 204 12.43 -4.05 6.23
C VAL A 204 12.75 -3.54 4.83
N ILE A 205 12.50 -4.37 3.82
CA ILE A 205 12.57 -3.99 2.41
C ILE A 205 11.15 -3.60 1.97
N LEU A 206 10.96 -2.32 1.71
CA LEU A 206 9.64 -1.76 1.43
C LEU A 206 9.12 -2.19 0.05
N ALA A 207 9.98 -2.10 -0.98
CA ALA A 207 9.62 -2.43 -2.35
C ALA A 207 9.40 -3.94 -2.53
N THR A 208 8.21 -4.32 -3.00
CA THR A 208 7.88 -5.72 -3.27
C THR A 208 8.74 -6.29 -4.39
N ASP A 209 9.00 -5.52 -5.45
CA ASP A 209 9.81 -6.02 -6.57
C ASP A 209 11.27 -6.21 -6.18
N GLU A 210 11.83 -5.34 -5.33
CA GLU A 210 13.17 -5.54 -4.77
C GLU A 210 13.24 -6.84 -3.95
N ARG A 211 12.21 -7.14 -3.15
CA ARG A 211 12.14 -8.43 -2.41
C ARG A 211 12.10 -9.61 -3.37
N LYS A 212 11.36 -9.54 -4.47
CA LYS A 212 11.32 -10.61 -5.49
C LYS A 212 12.68 -10.82 -6.14
N GLU A 213 13.34 -9.73 -6.52
CA GLU A 213 14.68 -9.78 -7.13
C GLU A 213 15.70 -10.44 -6.20
N ILE A 214 15.71 -10.06 -4.92
CA ILE A 214 16.57 -10.67 -3.91
C ILE A 214 16.29 -12.17 -3.79
N ILE A 215 15.02 -12.56 -3.66
CA ILE A 215 14.63 -13.98 -3.54
C ILE A 215 15.07 -14.76 -4.77
N ALA A 216 14.77 -14.27 -5.98
CA ALA A 216 15.09 -14.97 -7.23
C ALA A 216 16.61 -15.11 -7.42
N ARG A 217 17.37 -14.03 -7.19
CA ARG A 217 18.84 -14.03 -7.28
C ARG A 217 19.46 -15.00 -6.28
N ASP A 218 19.05 -14.93 -5.01
CA ASP A 218 19.64 -15.74 -3.96
C ASP A 218 19.28 -17.23 -4.14
N ALA A 219 18.03 -17.53 -4.55
CA ALA A 219 17.59 -18.87 -4.90
C ALA A 219 18.39 -19.46 -6.08
N ALA A 220 18.55 -18.70 -7.17
CA ALA A 220 19.34 -19.12 -8.32
C ALA A 220 20.81 -19.36 -7.95
N THR A 221 21.39 -18.51 -7.09
CA THR A 221 22.76 -18.66 -6.59
C THR A 221 22.92 -19.94 -5.79
N LEU A 222 21.97 -20.25 -4.90
CA LEU A 222 21.97 -21.48 -4.10
C LEU A 222 21.86 -22.74 -4.98
N CYS A 223 20.98 -22.71 -6.00
CA CYS A 223 20.83 -23.80 -6.97
C CYS A 223 22.13 -24.02 -7.77
N LYS A 224 22.68 -22.95 -8.34
CA LYS A 224 23.91 -23.02 -9.15
C LYS A 224 25.11 -23.57 -8.37
N ALA A 225 25.23 -23.23 -7.09
CA ALA A 225 26.28 -23.75 -6.22
C ALA A 225 26.25 -25.28 -6.04
N GLN A 226 25.10 -25.92 -6.31
CA GLN A 226 24.92 -27.38 -6.28
C GLN A 226 24.81 -28.00 -7.68
N GLY A 227 24.98 -27.21 -8.75
CA GLY A 227 24.76 -27.67 -10.12
C GLY A 227 23.29 -27.98 -10.44
N LEU A 228 22.36 -27.35 -9.72
CA LEU A 228 20.92 -27.52 -9.87
C LEU A 228 20.28 -26.25 -10.45
N GLU A 229 19.02 -26.37 -10.86
CA GLU A 229 18.22 -25.27 -11.40
C GLU A 229 16.94 -25.04 -10.59
N LEU A 230 16.60 -23.77 -10.34
CA LEU A 230 15.33 -23.41 -9.72
C LEU A 230 14.21 -23.63 -10.73
N VAL A 231 13.11 -24.27 -10.31
CA VAL A 231 11.89 -24.28 -11.11
C VAL A 231 11.20 -22.93 -10.90
N GLU A 232 11.18 -22.09 -11.93
CA GLU A 232 10.61 -20.76 -11.85
C GLU A 232 9.11 -20.78 -11.58
N ASP A 233 8.68 -19.94 -10.65
CA ASP A 233 7.28 -19.83 -10.29
C ASP A 233 6.95 -18.40 -9.84
N ALA A 234 6.52 -17.58 -10.80
CA ALA A 234 6.19 -16.18 -10.55
C ALA A 234 5.05 -16.01 -9.53
N GLY A 235 4.10 -16.95 -9.50
CA GLY A 235 3.00 -16.93 -8.54
C GLY A 235 3.49 -17.16 -7.12
N LEU A 236 4.37 -18.14 -6.92
CA LEU A 236 4.97 -18.40 -5.61
C LEU A 236 5.87 -17.24 -5.20
N LEU A 237 6.68 -16.72 -6.12
CA LEU A 237 7.57 -15.58 -5.88
C LEU A 237 6.82 -14.35 -5.36
N ASN A 238 5.69 -14.02 -5.99
CA ASN A 238 4.80 -12.96 -5.52
C ASN A 238 4.26 -13.25 -4.10
N GLU A 239 3.87 -14.49 -3.83
CA GLU A 239 3.35 -14.87 -2.52
C GLU A 239 4.43 -14.80 -1.44
N VAL A 240 5.60 -15.41 -1.64
CA VAL A 240 6.68 -15.43 -0.64
C VAL A 240 7.29 -14.04 -0.41
N ALA A 241 7.37 -13.20 -1.45
CA ALA A 241 7.77 -11.81 -1.28
C ALA A 241 6.77 -11.05 -0.40
N GLY A 242 5.48 -11.38 -0.49
CA GLY A 242 4.44 -10.85 0.39
C GLY A 242 4.42 -11.44 1.81
N LEU A 243 5.19 -12.50 2.10
CA LEU A 243 5.27 -13.12 3.43
C LEU A 243 6.50 -12.64 4.23
N ALA A 244 7.51 -12.07 3.57
CA ALA A 244 8.73 -11.62 4.21
C ALA A 244 8.96 -10.11 4.03
N GLU A 245 9.24 -9.41 5.12
CA GLU A 245 9.77 -8.05 5.11
C GLU A 245 11.28 -8.03 4.88
N TRP A 246 11.97 -9.10 5.30
CA TRP A 246 13.40 -9.31 5.07
C TRP A 246 13.64 -10.74 4.56
N PRO A 247 13.53 -10.96 3.24
CA PRO A 247 13.65 -12.31 2.69
C PRO A 247 15.06 -12.86 2.83
N ILE A 248 15.14 -14.11 3.29
CA ILE A 248 16.37 -14.90 3.33
C ILE A 248 16.08 -16.23 2.62
N ALA A 249 16.58 -16.39 1.41
CA ALA A 249 16.48 -17.66 0.69
C ALA A 249 17.42 -18.70 1.30
N MET A 250 16.94 -19.93 1.44
CA MET A 250 17.70 -21.06 1.98
C MET A 250 17.40 -22.30 1.16
N MET A 251 18.40 -23.17 1.03
CA MET A 251 18.22 -24.47 0.42
C MET A 251 17.93 -25.51 1.49
N GLY A 252 16.84 -26.24 1.33
CA GLY A 252 16.53 -27.42 2.13
C GLY A 252 16.69 -28.71 1.35
N SER A 253 16.54 -29.82 2.07
CA SER A 253 16.55 -31.17 1.52
C SER A 253 15.44 -32.02 2.11
N PHE A 254 14.97 -32.99 1.34
CA PHE A 254 14.06 -34.03 1.80
C PHE A 254 14.61 -35.44 1.48
N ASP A 255 13.96 -36.46 2.03
CA ASP A 255 14.34 -37.86 1.85
C ASP A 255 14.17 -38.28 0.38
N GLU A 256 15.22 -38.85 -0.23
CA GLU A 256 15.24 -39.22 -1.65
C GLU A 256 14.14 -40.19 -2.05
N LYS A 257 13.62 -40.99 -1.11
CA LYS A 257 12.49 -41.88 -1.38
C LYS A 257 11.26 -41.16 -1.92
N PHE A 258 11.09 -39.86 -1.64
CA PHE A 258 9.96 -39.09 -2.15
C PHE A 258 10.07 -38.77 -3.66
N LEU A 259 11.26 -38.94 -4.26
CA LEU A 259 11.44 -38.85 -5.72
C LEU A 259 10.77 -40.00 -6.47
N ALA A 260 10.29 -41.03 -5.77
CA ALA A 260 9.44 -42.06 -6.37
C ALA A 260 8.00 -41.58 -6.64
N LEU A 261 7.59 -40.45 -6.05
CA LEU A 261 6.30 -39.81 -6.34
C LEU A 261 6.37 -39.05 -7.66
N PRO A 262 5.24 -38.89 -8.38
CA PRO A 262 5.19 -38.02 -9.55
C PRO A 262 5.58 -36.57 -9.20
N ASP A 263 6.34 -35.93 -10.09
CA ASP A 263 6.86 -34.58 -9.92
C ASP A 263 5.77 -33.55 -9.61
N GLU A 264 4.58 -33.73 -10.19
CA GLU A 264 3.42 -32.86 -9.98
C GLU A 264 2.90 -32.94 -8.54
N VAL A 265 2.87 -34.13 -7.94
CA VAL A 265 2.41 -34.35 -6.57
C VAL A 265 3.37 -33.68 -5.58
N LEU A 266 4.67 -33.90 -5.78
CA LEU A 266 5.70 -33.34 -4.91
C LEU A 266 5.75 -31.81 -5.02
N THR A 267 5.68 -31.29 -6.25
CA THR A 267 5.63 -29.84 -6.51
C THR A 267 4.39 -29.20 -5.91
N ALA A 268 3.21 -29.83 -6.07
CA ALA A 268 1.96 -29.32 -5.48
C ALA A 268 2.01 -29.28 -3.95
N SER A 269 2.56 -30.32 -3.30
CA SER A 269 2.71 -30.37 -1.83
C SER A 269 3.69 -29.29 -1.33
N MET A 270 4.86 -29.16 -1.96
CA MET A 270 5.86 -28.12 -1.65
C MET A 270 5.31 -26.70 -1.81
N ARG A 271 4.66 -26.43 -2.94
CA ARG A 271 4.08 -25.12 -3.27
C ARG A 271 2.90 -24.78 -2.37
N GLY A 272 1.98 -25.73 -2.15
CA GLY A 272 0.70 -25.49 -1.49
C GLY A 272 0.85 -25.26 0.01
N HIS A 273 1.49 -26.19 0.71
CA HIS A 273 1.51 -26.20 2.18
C HIS A 273 2.71 -25.46 2.76
N GLN A 274 3.86 -25.55 2.10
CA GLN A 274 5.13 -25.10 2.67
C GLN A 274 5.69 -23.84 2.01
N LYS A 275 5.12 -23.43 0.86
CA LYS A 275 5.60 -22.28 0.05
C LYS A 275 7.05 -22.44 -0.38
N TYR A 276 7.43 -23.66 -0.76
CA TYR A 276 8.77 -24.00 -1.23
C TYR A 276 8.83 -24.03 -2.76
N PHE A 277 9.95 -23.57 -3.33
CA PHE A 277 10.24 -23.72 -4.75
C PHE A 277 10.88 -25.08 -4.99
N SER A 278 10.39 -25.78 -6.01
CA SER A 278 11.01 -27.00 -6.52
C SER A 278 12.37 -26.69 -7.15
N VAL A 279 13.26 -27.68 -7.10
CA VAL A 279 14.59 -27.61 -7.73
C VAL A 279 14.73 -28.82 -8.65
N ARG A 280 15.29 -28.61 -9.84
CA ARG A 280 15.51 -29.62 -10.87
C ARG A 280 17.00 -29.95 -10.96
N ASP A 281 17.31 -31.21 -11.24
CA ASP A 281 18.64 -31.62 -11.68
C ASP A 281 18.70 -31.60 -13.22
N PRO A 282 19.48 -30.70 -13.84
CA PRO A 282 19.59 -30.63 -15.30
C PRO A 282 20.17 -31.91 -15.94
N LYS A 283 20.92 -32.71 -15.19
CA LYS A 283 21.53 -33.95 -15.69
C LYS A 283 20.50 -35.06 -15.89
N THR A 284 19.50 -35.13 -15.02
CA THR A 284 18.44 -36.15 -15.07
C THR A 284 17.17 -35.61 -15.72
N GLY A 285 16.98 -34.29 -15.74
CA GLY A 285 15.77 -33.62 -16.20
C GLY A 285 14.62 -33.61 -15.19
N GLY A 286 14.75 -34.34 -14.07
CA GLY A 286 13.73 -34.50 -13.03
C GLY A 286 13.99 -33.65 -11.78
N LEU A 287 13.08 -33.72 -10.81
CA LEU A 287 13.24 -33.03 -9.53
C LEU A 287 14.45 -33.56 -8.74
N ALA A 288 15.14 -32.64 -8.07
CA ALA A 288 16.16 -32.97 -7.07
C ALA A 288 15.52 -33.12 -5.69
N ASN A 289 16.16 -33.84 -4.76
CA ASN A 289 15.76 -33.91 -3.35
C ASN A 289 16.12 -32.63 -2.57
N ARG A 290 15.88 -31.47 -3.21
CA ARG A 290 16.22 -30.13 -2.75
C ARG A 290 15.07 -29.19 -3.05
N PHE A 291 14.96 -28.15 -2.23
CA PHE A 291 13.97 -27.10 -2.42
C PHE A 291 14.54 -25.77 -1.93
N ILE A 292 13.97 -24.66 -2.40
CA ILE A 292 14.25 -23.34 -1.83
C ILE A 292 13.08 -22.92 -0.95
N CYS A 293 13.38 -22.47 0.26
CA CYS A 293 12.42 -21.78 1.13
C CYS A 293 12.88 -20.36 1.44
N VAL A 294 11.93 -19.48 1.75
CA VAL A 294 12.21 -18.08 2.11
C VAL A 294 11.81 -17.88 3.55
N ALA A 295 12.78 -17.54 4.40
CA ALA A 295 12.52 -17.15 5.78
C ALA A 295 12.39 -15.62 5.90
N ASN A 296 11.56 -15.19 6.84
CA ASN A 296 11.48 -13.79 7.29
C ASN A 296 12.25 -13.58 8.60
N ARG A 297 13.12 -14.50 8.98
CA ARG A 297 14.00 -14.36 10.16
C ARG A 297 15.31 -15.03 9.88
N ARG A 298 16.40 -14.45 10.40
CA ARG A 298 17.68 -15.13 10.37
C ARG A 298 17.60 -16.40 11.23
N PRO A 299 17.92 -17.59 10.69
CA PRO A 299 17.98 -18.81 11.48
C PRO A 299 19.02 -18.70 12.59
N MET A 300 18.72 -19.30 13.75
CA MET A 300 19.59 -19.27 14.93
C MET A 300 20.81 -20.21 14.82
N ALA A 301 20.83 -21.12 13.83
CA ALA A 301 21.89 -22.11 13.64
C ALA A 301 22.63 -21.92 12.30
N ALA A 302 23.95 -22.10 12.33
CA ALA A 302 24.85 -22.07 11.16
C ALA A 302 24.70 -23.30 10.24
N ARG A 303 23.54 -23.96 10.21
CA ARG A 303 23.28 -25.05 9.27
C ARG A 303 22.68 -24.47 7.99
N PRO A 304 23.42 -24.45 6.88
CA PRO A 304 22.93 -23.88 5.62
C PRO A 304 21.79 -24.70 4.98
N CYS A 305 21.50 -25.89 5.53
CA CYS A 305 20.50 -26.80 4.97
C CYS A 305 19.39 -27.14 5.98
N VAL A 306 18.14 -26.79 5.64
CA VAL A 306 16.94 -27.17 6.39
C VAL A 306 16.53 -28.58 5.96
N ARG A 307 16.54 -29.55 6.87
CA ARG A 307 16.05 -30.91 6.60
C ARG A 307 14.61 -31.04 7.11
N VAL A 308 13.66 -31.24 6.20
CA VAL A 308 12.28 -31.57 6.58
C VAL A 308 12.24 -33.07 6.89
N MET A 309 12.02 -33.43 8.15
CA MET A 309 12.07 -34.83 8.60
C MET A 309 10.72 -35.57 8.49
N SER A 310 9.61 -34.91 8.15
CA SER A 310 8.29 -35.57 8.11
C SER A 310 7.23 -34.74 7.38
N GLY A 311 6.51 -35.36 6.44
CA GLY A 311 5.25 -34.87 5.86
C GLY A 311 5.39 -34.18 4.50
N PHE A 312 5.39 -34.97 3.43
CA PHE A 312 4.99 -34.55 2.08
C PHE A 312 3.66 -35.18 1.71
#